data_AF-H0SNI6-F1
#
_entry.id   AF-H0SNI6-F1
#
_cell.length_a   1.000
_cell.length_b   1.000
_cell.length_c   1.000
_cell.angle_alpha   90.00
_cell.angle_beta   90.00
_cell.angle_gamma   90.00
#
_symmetry.space_group_name_H-M   'P 1'
#
loop_
_entity.id
_entity.type
_entity.pdbx_description
1 polymer ?
#
loop_
_entity_poly.entity_id
_entity_poly.type
_entity_poly.pdbx_seq_one_letter_code
_entity_poly.pdbx_strand_id
1 'polypeptide(L)'
;MLTSLAHRWPELTSRSCYATVAWYLLLARLRDFFSELDGGRSHAPQKCVTLWPLSSPEELQRGLSRRKLAFMKSYFKTLRVLLAIVAILQLSVRLAHAAGDIFMGDYRLIVDDEPLAALERSAFGAATFAYSFASEVGGINFQNTRVIAASNNMKLAVTYDATRPDGKRLLVSVDGKVSVAPLYDWQIKPIVAYADSDTTAVVSLFGPGPDKDNFFYIAYHRAFQKSLLGLRLLQADMLLMDPKGLRKLPRYKTGGPILGVGEKDIDDAKSEQAASQLANLIKMKPIGSWVLSDVDIDVKFISKTDLSGVDFDGLPYYYFWHPYLPSEAEVQMAAMAWIKRHPNATEEDVLNAVKKSLGRSIGDENFTSLMKGKYSLFLDANTPVYRTAMQVMRYSALFRQIRDQSPSEWKEFASQADNITVPQFQTPTRVPKIRH
;
A
#
# COMPACT_ATOMS: atom_id res chain seq x y z
N MET A 1 30.33 -24.19 -28.38
CA MET A 1 31.16 -23.28 -29.21
C MET A 1 32.64 -23.32 -28.83
N LEU A 2 33.01 -23.09 -27.56
CA LEU A 2 34.42 -23.21 -27.13
C LEU A 2 35.02 -24.63 -27.30
N THR A 3 34.20 -25.66 -27.08
CA THR A 3 34.58 -27.07 -27.32
C THR A 3 34.74 -27.43 -28.79
N SER A 4 34.04 -26.76 -29.72
CA SER A 4 34.19 -27.04 -31.17
C SER A 4 35.36 -26.28 -31.80
N LEU A 5 35.79 -25.17 -31.19
CA LEU A 5 37.00 -24.44 -31.59
C LEU A 5 38.28 -25.18 -31.18
N ALA A 6 38.28 -25.85 -30.03
CA ALA A 6 39.42 -26.62 -29.53
C ALA A 6 39.81 -27.81 -30.44
N HIS A 7 38.84 -28.39 -31.16
CA HIS A 7 39.11 -29.50 -32.09
C HIS A 7 39.72 -29.08 -33.42
N ARG A 8 39.51 -27.82 -33.87
CA ARG A 8 40.02 -27.37 -35.17
C ARG A 8 41.45 -26.82 -35.10
N TRP A 9 41.92 -26.41 -33.92
CA TRP A 9 43.20 -25.70 -33.74
C TRP A 9 43.97 -26.29 -32.54
N PRO A 10 44.65 -27.44 -32.71
CA PRO A 10 45.27 -28.19 -31.61
C PRO A 10 46.44 -27.46 -30.93
N GLU A 11 46.99 -26.42 -31.54
CA GLU A 11 48.14 -25.67 -31.02
C GLU A 11 47.77 -24.64 -29.94
N LEU A 12 46.48 -24.42 -29.66
CA LEU A 12 45.98 -23.48 -28.65
C LEU A 12 45.85 -24.14 -27.25
N THR A 13 46.82 -24.92 -26.80
CA THR A 13 46.74 -25.64 -25.50
C THR A 13 47.17 -24.81 -24.29
N SER A 14 47.74 -23.62 -24.48
CA SER A 14 48.11 -22.78 -23.34
C SER A 14 46.89 -22.09 -22.73
N ARG A 15 46.81 -22.07 -21.39
CA ARG A 15 45.76 -21.35 -20.62
C ARG A 15 45.62 -19.87 -21.03
N SER A 16 46.68 -19.25 -21.54
CA SER A 16 46.66 -17.88 -22.05
C SER A 16 45.83 -17.70 -23.31
N CYS A 17 45.82 -18.67 -24.23
CA CYS A 17 45.05 -18.59 -25.48
C CYS A 17 43.54 -18.70 -25.23
N TYR A 18 43.10 -19.58 -24.34
CA TYR A 18 41.68 -19.68 -23.96
C TYR A 18 41.15 -18.39 -23.33
N ALA A 19 41.95 -17.75 -22.48
CA ALA A 19 41.59 -16.47 -21.87
C ALA A 19 41.44 -15.37 -22.94
N THR A 20 42.32 -15.33 -23.93
CA THR A 20 42.23 -14.37 -25.04
C THR A 20 41.03 -14.63 -25.95
N VAL A 21 40.73 -15.88 -26.29
CA VAL A 21 39.55 -16.22 -27.11
C VAL A 21 38.25 -15.92 -26.34
N ALA A 22 38.16 -16.29 -25.07
CA ALA A 22 37.03 -15.94 -24.21
C ALA A 22 36.85 -14.42 -24.09
N TRP A 23 37.96 -13.68 -24.04
CA TRP A 23 37.95 -12.22 -24.02
C TRP A 23 37.38 -11.60 -25.29
N TYR A 24 37.79 -12.08 -26.47
CA TYR A 24 37.25 -11.59 -27.74
C TYR A 24 35.76 -11.91 -27.90
N LEU A 25 35.32 -13.08 -27.43
CA LEU A 25 33.90 -13.45 -27.43
C LEU A 25 33.08 -12.59 -26.47
N LEU A 26 33.63 -12.25 -25.30
CA LEU A 26 32.99 -11.33 -24.35
C LEU A 26 32.90 -9.91 -24.92
N LEU A 27 33.95 -9.41 -25.56
CA LEU A 27 33.95 -8.10 -26.21
C LEU A 27 32.96 -8.03 -27.39
N ALA A 28 32.85 -9.08 -28.19
CA ALA A 28 31.85 -9.17 -29.26
C ALA A 28 30.42 -9.12 -28.69
N ARG A 29 30.13 -9.91 -27.65
CA ARG A 29 28.83 -9.90 -26.94
C ARG A 29 28.50 -8.55 -26.30
N LEU A 30 29.49 -7.88 -25.69
CA LEU A 30 29.30 -6.56 -25.10
C LEU A 30 29.04 -5.51 -26.18
N ARG A 31 29.75 -5.56 -27.31
CA ARG A 31 29.51 -4.66 -28.46
C ARG A 31 28.07 -4.82 -28.96
N ASP A 32 27.61 -6.05 -29.13
CA ASP A 32 26.27 -6.31 -29.64
C ASP A 32 25.20 -5.85 -28.62
N PHE A 33 25.43 -6.06 -27.31
CA PHE A 33 24.57 -5.54 -26.23
C PHE A 33 24.47 -4.01 -26.20
N PHE A 34 25.60 -3.30 -26.36
CA PHE A 34 25.59 -1.83 -26.42
C PHE A 34 24.96 -1.31 -27.72
N SER A 35 25.10 -2.03 -28.83
CA SER A 35 24.43 -1.68 -30.10
C SER A 35 22.91 -1.79 -30.03
N GLU A 36 22.38 -2.71 -29.21
CA GLU A 36 20.93 -2.83 -28.96
C GLU A 36 20.41 -1.71 -28.04
N LEU A 37 21.20 -1.31 -27.03
CA LEU A 37 20.82 -0.22 -26.12
C LEU A 37 20.78 1.16 -26.79
N ASP A 38 21.61 1.40 -27.82
CA ASP A 38 21.65 2.67 -28.57
C ASP A 38 20.59 2.77 -29.70
N GLY A 39 19.61 1.86 -29.75
CA GLY A 39 18.47 1.96 -30.66
C GLY A 39 18.85 2.00 -32.15
N GLY A 40 19.98 1.40 -32.51
CA GLY A 40 20.42 1.26 -33.91
C GLY A 40 20.96 2.52 -34.60
N ARG A 41 21.21 3.63 -33.90
CA ARG A 41 21.87 4.81 -34.50
C ARG A 41 23.35 4.88 -34.12
N SER A 42 24.22 4.27 -34.93
CA SER A 42 25.67 4.39 -34.76
C SER A 42 26.25 5.50 -35.65
N HIS A 43 26.83 6.52 -35.02
CA HIS A 43 27.94 7.31 -35.58
C HIS A 43 29.22 6.91 -34.86
N ALA A 44 29.74 5.73 -35.19
CA ALA A 44 31.09 5.32 -34.82
C ALA A 44 32.01 5.47 -36.05
N PRO A 45 33.22 6.04 -35.90
CA PRO A 45 34.13 6.25 -37.02
C PRO A 45 34.61 4.91 -37.59
N GLN A 46 34.42 4.75 -38.90
CA GLN A 46 34.67 3.55 -39.71
C GLN A 46 36.16 3.17 -39.89
N LYS A 47 37.04 3.52 -38.95
CA LYS A 47 38.49 3.22 -39.03
C LYS A 47 38.97 2.54 -37.76
N CYS A 48 38.78 1.22 -37.70
CA CYS A 48 39.64 0.28 -36.97
C CYS A 48 39.00 -1.11 -37.02
N VAL A 49 39.23 -1.87 -38.08
CA VAL A 49 39.57 -3.31 -38.06
C VAL A 49 40.01 -3.66 -39.49
N THR A 50 41.23 -3.29 -39.86
CA THR A 50 41.98 -4.08 -40.84
C THR A 50 42.59 -5.25 -40.08
N LEU A 51 42.24 -6.47 -40.51
CA LEU A 51 42.77 -7.72 -40.01
C LEU A 51 44.31 -7.67 -39.94
N TRP A 52 44.82 -7.86 -38.72
CA TRP A 52 46.25 -8.02 -38.45
C TRP A 52 46.73 -9.27 -39.19
N PRO A 53 47.73 -9.21 -40.07
CA PRO A 53 48.34 -10.43 -40.59
C PRO A 53 49.05 -11.13 -39.43
N LEU A 54 48.94 -12.45 -39.42
CA LEU A 54 49.48 -13.39 -38.45
C LEU A 54 50.96 -13.09 -38.14
N SER A 55 51.21 -12.28 -37.10
CA SER A 55 52.51 -12.21 -36.45
C SER A 55 52.70 -13.48 -35.61
N SER A 56 53.92 -14.01 -35.61
CA SER A 56 54.24 -15.24 -34.89
C SER A 56 53.86 -15.14 -33.40
N PRO A 57 53.56 -16.26 -32.71
CA PRO A 57 53.22 -16.24 -31.28
C PRO A 57 54.23 -15.48 -30.41
N GLU A 58 55.50 -15.44 -30.83
CA GLU A 58 56.58 -14.72 -30.16
C GLU A 58 56.52 -13.19 -30.32
N GLU A 59 56.10 -12.67 -31.47
CA GLU A 59 55.91 -11.23 -31.67
C GLU A 59 54.69 -10.71 -30.91
N LEU A 60 53.65 -11.54 -30.81
CA LEU A 60 52.45 -11.23 -30.03
C LEU A 60 52.75 -11.18 -28.53
N GLN A 61 53.69 -11.99 -28.04
CA GLN A 61 54.20 -11.92 -26.66
C GLN A 61 55.08 -10.69 -26.41
N ARG A 62 55.94 -10.29 -27.35
CA ARG A 62 56.81 -9.10 -27.17
C ARG A 62 56.05 -7.77 -27.27
N GLY A 63 54.96 -7.72 -28.04
CA GLY A 63 54.11 -6.53 -28.20
C GLY A 63 53.13 -6.27 -27.04
N LEU A 64 53.03 -7.17 -26.06
CA LEU A 64 52.28 -6.98 -24.82
C LEU A 64 53.11 -6.15 -23.83
N SER A 65 53.38 -4.89 -24.21
CA SER A 65 54.08 -3.94 -23.37
C SER A 65 53.38 -3.74 -22.03
N ARG A 66 54.13 -3.34 -20.99
CA ARG A 66 53.63 -3.05 -19.63
C ARG A 66 52.37 -2.16 -19.61
N ARG A 67 52.18 -1.31 -20.63
CA ARG A 67 50.99 -0.48 -20.81
C ARG A 67 49.71 -1.28 -21.09
N LYS A 68 49.76 -2.35 -21.89
CA LYS A 68 48.60 -3.24 -22.13
C LYS A 68 48.23 -4.03 -20.88
N LEU A 69 49.23 -4.48 -20.10
CA LEU A 69 48.98 -5.18 -18.83
C LEU A 69 48.35 -4.24 -17.79
N ALA A 70 48.80 -2.98 -17.71
CA ALA A 70 48.19 -1.97 -16.85
C ALA A 70 46.74 -1.64 -17.27
N PHE A 71 46.49 -1.50 -18.57
CA PHE A 71 45.14 -1.29 -19.11
C PHE A 71 44.20 -2.47 -18.80
N MET A 72 44.66 -3.71 -19.01
CA MET A 72 43.90 -4.91 -18.66
C MET A 72 43.60 -4.99 -17.16
N LYS A 73 44.57 -4.70 -16.29
CA LYS A 73 44.35 -4.68 -14.83
C LYS A 73 43.29 -3.64 -14.43
N SER A 74 43.33 -2.45 -15.02
CA SER A 74 42.32 -1.40 -14.79
C SER A 74 40.94 -1.85 -15.27
N TYR A 75 40.86 -2.41 -16.48
CA TYR A 75 39.59 -2.92 -17.02
C TYR A 75 39.01 -4.06 -16.19
N PHE A 76 39.82 -5.03 -15.74
CA PHE A 76 39.34 -6.10 -14.85
C PHE A 76 38.85 -5.57 -13.50
N LYS A 77 39.45 -4.48 -12.98
CA LYS A 77 38.97 -3.83 -11.76
C LYS A 77 37.58 -3.23 -11.99
N THR A 78 37.39 -2.50 -13.09
CA THR A 78 36.09 -1.91 -13.46
C THR A 78 35.04 -3.00 -13.70
N LEU A 79 35.39 -4.07 -14.43
CA LEU A 79 34.48 -5.19 -14.70
C LEU A 79 34.05 -5.90 -13.41
N ARG A 80 34.97 -6.11 -12.45
CA ARG A 80 34.63 -6.69 -11.14
C ARG A 80 33.68 -5.80 -10.33
N VAL A 81 33.89 -4.48 -10.36
CA VAL A 81 32.98 -3.52 -9.71
C VAL A 81 31.60 -3.58 -10.38
N LEU A 82 31.54 -3.60 -11.71
CA LEU A 82 30.29 -3.67 -12.45
C LEU A 82 29.54 -4.99 -12.16
N LEU A 83 30.24 -6.13 -12.17
CA LEU A 83 29.66 -7.43 -11.83
C LEU A 83 29.20 -7.49 -10.37
N ALA A 84 29.92 -6.87 -9.44
CA ALA A 84 29.49 -6.76 -8.04
C ALA A 84 28.23 -5.90 -7.92
N ILE A 85 28.14 -4.78 -8.64
CA ILE A 85 26.93 -3.96 -8.69
C ILE A 85 25.75 -4.75 -9.26
N VAL A 86 25.94 -5.46 -10.38
CA VAL A 86 24.89 -6.30 -10.99
C VAL A 86 24.47 -7.43 -10.05
N ALA A 87 25.41 -8.08 -9.36
CA ALA A 87 25.11 -9.13 -8.40
C ALA A 87 24.34 -8.58 -7.19
N ILE A 88 24.71 -7.40 -6.68
CA ILE A 88 23.99 -6.71 -5.60
C ILE A 88 22.59 -6.32 -6.06
N LEU A 89 22.43 -5.81 -7.29
CA LEU A 89 21.13 -5.47 -7.87
C LEU A 89 20.25 -6.70 -8.04
N GLN A 90 20.77 -7.80 -8.60
CA GLN A 90 20.01 -9.05 -8.73
C GLN A 90 19.68 -9.67 -7.37
N LEU A 91 20.58 -9.59 -6.40
CA LEU A 91 20.32 -10.04 -5.04
C LEU A 91 19.24 -9.18 -4.38
N SER A 92 19.24 -7.85 -4.59
CA SER A 92 18.17 -6.98 -4.08
C SER A 92 16.82 -7.25 -4.73
N VAL A 93 16.77 -7.56 -6.03
CA VAL A 93 15.53 -7.93 -6.72
C VAL A 93 15.01 -9.29 -6.24
N ARG A 94 15.91 -10.26 -6.01
CA ARG A 94 15.54 -11.57 -5.44
C ARG A 94 15.14 -11.48 -3.98
N LEU A 95 15.78 -10.63 -3.18
CA LEU A 95 15.37 -10.35 -1.80
C LEU A 95 14.04 -9.58 -1.76
N ALA A 96 13.74 -8.76 -2.76
CA ALA A 96 12.45 -8.10 -2.92
C ALA A 96 11.33 -9.08 -3.33
N HIS A 97 11.62 -10.08 -4.18
CA HIS A 97 10.68 -11.18 -4.49
C HIS A 97 10.58 -12.21 -3.35
N ALA A 98 11.65 -12.37 -2.58
CA ALA A 98 11.70 -13.20 -1.37
C ALA A 98 11.29 -12.42 -0.10
N ALA A 99 10.73 -11.21 -0.25
CA ALA A 99 9.89 -10.60 0.76
C ALA A 99 8.62 -11.45 0.86
N GLY A 100 8.78 -12.65 1.43
CA GLY A 100 7.81 -13.71 1.42
C GLY A 100 6.53 -13.30 2.13
N ASP A 101 5.54 -14.17 2.02
CA ASP A 101 4.29 -14.18 2.78
C ASP A 101 4.29 -13.19 3.96
N ILE A 102 3.44 -12.17 3.86
CA ILE A 102 3.23 -11.23 4.96
C ILE A 102 2.27 -11.92 5.93
N PHE A 103 2.63 -11.96 7.21
CA PHE A 103 1.80 -12.53 8.26
C PHE A 103 1.29 -11.43 9.19
N MET A 104 0.02 -11.50 9.57
CA MET A 104 -0.60 -10.66 10.59
C MET A 104 -1.24 -11.57 11.65
N GLY A 105 -0.53 -11.79 12.76
CA GLY A 105 -0.87 -12.90 13.65
C GLY A 105 -0.75 -14.24 12.91
N ASP A 106 -1.80 -15.04 12.98
CA ASP A 106 -1.87 -16.34 12.30
C ASP A 106 -2.39 -16.24 10.84
N TYR A 107 -2.71 -15.02 10.39
CA TYR A 107 -3.23 -14.79 9.06
C TYR A 107 -2.09 -14.62 8.05
N ARG A 108 -2.08 -15.47 7.02
CA ARG A 108 -1.24 -15.28 5.84
C ARG A 108 -1.93 -14.32 4.88
N LEU A 109 -1.32 -13.16 4.66
CA LEU A 109 -1.76 -12.20 3.66
C LEU A 109 -1.08 -12.54 2.33
N ILE A 110 -1.88 -12.74 1.29
CA ILE A 110 -1.39 -13.14 -0.02
C ILE A 110 -1.15 -11.89 -0.85
N VAL A 111 0.04 -11.81 -1.44
CA VAL A 111 0.40 -10.83 -2.47
C VAL A 111 0.59 -11.64 -3.74
N ASP A 112 -0.29 -11.46 -4.72
CA ASP A 112 -0.16 -12.05 -6.05
C ASP A 112 -0.11 -10.98 -7.15
N ASP A 113 0.13 -11.41 -8.38
CA ASP A 113 0.21 -10.55 -9.56
C ASP A 113 -1.17 -10.14 -10.08
N GLU A 114 -2.27 -10.53 -9.42
CA GLU A 114 -3.60 -10.10 -9.82
C GLU A 114 -3.71 -8.58 -9.69
N PRO A 115 -4.30 -7.89 -10.68
CA PRO A 115 -4.44 -6.45 -10.61
C PRO A 115 -5.29 -6.09 -9.39
N LEU A 116 -4.70 -5.32 -8.47
CA LEU A 116 -5.41 -4.77 -7.32
C LEU A 116 -6.60 -3.96 -7.82
N ALA A 117 -7.81 -4.42 -7.51
CA ALA A 117 -9.02 -3.69 -7.83
C ALA A 117 -8.95 -2.29 -7.21
N ALA A 118 -9.06 -1.27 -8.05
CA ALA A 118 -9.15 0.11 -7.58
C ALA A 118 -10.54 0.32 -6.96
N LEU A 119 -10.56 0.76 -5.71
CA LEU A 119 -11.79 1.13 -5.02
C LEU A 119 -12.10 2.58 -5.34
N GLU A 120 -12.88 2.80 -6.40
CA GLU A 120 -13.29 4.13 -6.87
C GLU A 120 -14.75 4.40 -6.47
N ARG A 121 -15.00 4.53 -5.17
CA ARG A 121 -16.34 4.75 -4.61
C ARG A 121 -16.37 5.98 -3.70
N SER A 122 -17.46 6.73 -3.79
CA SER A 122 -17.69 7.95 -3.04
C SER A 122 -19.10 7.93 -2.45
N ALA A 123 -19.23 8.40 -1.21
CA ALA A 123 -20.52 8.50 -0.52
C ALA A 123 -21.22 9.86 -0.70
N PHE A 124 -20.78 10.70 -1.65
CA PHE A 124 -21.22 12.09 -1.75
C PHE A 124 -22.74 12.25 -1.83
N GLY A 125 -23.29 13.11 -0.96
CA GLY A 125 -24.67 13.59 -1.03
C GLY A 125 -25.63 13.03 0.02
N ALA A 126 -25.22 12.02 0.80
CA ALA A 126 -26.02 11.58 1.94
C ALA A 126 -25.54 12.32 3.20
N ALA A 127 -26.29 13.34 3.64
CA ALA A 127 -26.10 13.97 4.96
C ALA A 127 -26.34 13.00 6.14
N THR A 128 -26.58 11.72 5.84
CA THR A 128 -26.76 10.61 6.76
C THR A 128 -25.93 9.47 6.20
N PHE A 129 -25.25 8.73 7.07
CA PHE A 129 -24.52 7.53 6.69
C PHE A 129 -25.44 6.58 5.89
N ALA A 130 -25.30 6.56 4.56
CA ALA A 130 -26.15 5.71 3.74
C ALA A 130 -25.75 4.26 3.99
N TYR A 131 -26.56 3.54 4.77
CA TYR A 131 -26.39 2.13 5.07
C TYR A 131 -26.08 1.28 3.82
N SER A 132 -26.71 1.61 2.68
CA SER A 132 -26.45 0.96 1.39
C SER A 132 -24.99 1.12 0.95
N PHE A 133 -24.41 2.30 1.08
CA PHE A 133 -23.00 2.53 0.77
C PHE A 133 -22.09 1.73 1.71
N ALA A 134 -22.39 1.79 3.01
CA ALA A 134 -21.59 1.10 4.04
C ALA A 134 -21.55 -0.41 3.87
N SER A 135 -22.70 -1.01 3.50
CA SER A 135 -22.83 -2.44 3.27
C SER A 135 -22.22 -2.91 1.95
N GLU A 136 -22.18 -2.05 0.94
CA GLU A 136 -21.50 -2.33 -0.33
C GLU A 136 -19.98 -2.20 -0.22
N VAL A 137 -19.49 -1.17 0.47
CA VAL A 137 -18.05 -0.91 0.59
C VAL A 137 -17.45 -1.73 1.73
N GLY A 138 -18.09 -1.81 2.89
CA GLY A 138 -17.46 -2.28 4.12
C GLY A 138 -16.23 -1.47 4.48
N GLY A 139 -15.34 -2.03 5.29
CA GLY A 139 -13.95 -1.59 5.27
C GLY A 139 -13.63 -0.31 6.02
N ILE A 140 -12.97 0.62 5.33
CA ILE A 140 -12.68 1.97 5.83
C ILE A 140 -13.19 3.00 4.84
N ASN A 141 -13.85 4.03 5.37
CA ASN A 141 -14.39 5.12 4.57
C ASN A 141 -14.31 6.45 5.34
N PHE A 142 -13.58 7.43 4.79
CA PHE A 142 -13.43 8.76 5.38
C PHE A 142 -14.04 9.84 4.47
N GLN A 143 -15.20 10.35 4.88
CA GLN A 143 -16.04 11.26 4.12
C GLN A 143 -15.79 12.73 4.43
N ASN A 144 -15.18 13.06 5.58
CA ASN A 144 -14.99 14.46 5.93
C ASN A 144 -14.13 15.18 4.88
N THR A 145 -14.62 16.34 4.48
CA THR A 145 -13.95 17.27 3.56
C THR A 145 -13.54 18.56 4.24
N ARG A 146 -13.86 18.71 5.54
CA ARG A 146 -13.67 19.95 6.28
C ARG A 146 -13.15 19.68 7.68
N VAL A 147 -12.37 20.63 8.15
CA VAL A 147 -11.92 20.78 9.52
C VAL A 147 -12.61 22.02 10.09
N ILE A 148 -13.24 21.87 11.25
CA ILE A 148 -13.85 22.98 11.98
C ILE A 148 -12.74 23.80 12.64
N ALA A 149 -12.69 25.05 12.23
CA ALA A 149 -11.85 26.09 12.79
C ALA A 149 -12.54 26.79 13.97
N ALA A 150 -11.76 27.54 14.76
CA ALA A 150 -12.33 28.49 15.73
C ALA A 150 -13.05 29.69 15.05
N SER A 151 -12.78 29.93 13.76
CA SER A 151 -13.37 31.03 12.97
C SER A 151 -13.81 30.53 11.59
N ASN A 152 -15.00 30.93 11.14
CA ASN A 152 -15.55 30.56 9.83
C ASN A 152 -14.71 31.08 8.63
N ASN A 153 -13.80 32.02 8.85
CA ASN A 153 -12.96 32.64 7.82
C ASN A 153 -11.47 32.29 7.96
N MET A 154 -11.15 31.19 8.64
CA MET A 154 -9.77 30.73 8.83
C MET A 154 -9.08 30.48 7.49
N LYS A 155 -7.93 31.13 7.26
CA LYS A 155 -7.08 30.88 6.09
C LYS A 155 -6.14 29.72 6.39
N LEU A 156 -6.32 28.63 5.65
CA LEU A 156 -5.49 27.44 5.74
C LEU A 156 -4.52 27.38 4.56
N ALA A 157 -3.25 27.09 4.84
CA ALA A 157 -2.27 26.74 3.82
C ALA A 157 -1.36 25.61 4.32
N VAL A 158 -0.79 24.86 3.38
CA VAL A 158 0.20 23.81 3.65
C VAL A 158 1.42 24.00 2.77
N THR A 159 2.59 23.72 3.32
CA THR A 159 3.86 23.73 2.58
C THR A 159 4.71 22.53 2.98
N TYR A 160 5.55 22.07 2.06
CA TYR A 160 6.49 20.98 2.28
C TYR A 160 7.93 21.50 2.31
N ASP A 161 8.60 21.37 3.46
CA ASP A 161 10.00 21.76 3.63
C ASP A 161 10.90 20.52 3.64
N ALA A 162 11.43 20.17 2.46
CA ALA A 162 12.31 19.02 2.27
C ALA A 162 13.62 19.08 3.07
N THR A 163 14.03 20.27 3.55
CA THR A 163 15.27 20.46 4.30
C THR A 163 15.15 20.01 5.75
N ARG A 164 13.92 19.84 6.26
CA ARG A 164 13.66 19.37 7.62
C ARG A 164 13.79 17.84 7.75
N PRO A 165 14.02 17.32 8.96
CA PRO A 165 13.94 15.89 9.22
C PRO A 165 12.54 15.33 8.86
N ASP A 166 12.49 14.08 8.40
CA ASP A 166 11.23 13.36 8.17
C ASP A 166 10.37 13.35 9.46
N GLY A 167 9.05 13.47 9.30
CA GLY A 167 8.10 13.71 10.38
C GLY A 167 7.99 15.17 10.82
N LYS A 168 8.77 16.09 10.24
CA LYS A 168 8.72 17.55 10.51
C LYS A 168 8.68 18.43 9.26
N ARG A 169 8.50 17.82 8.08
CA ARG A 169 8.55 18.51 6.78
C ARG A 169 7.23 19.17 6.40
N LEU A 170 6.11 18.66 6.88
CA LEU A 170 4.80 19.25 6.65
C LEU A 170 4.60 20.46 7.58
N LEU A 171 4.39 21.62 6.99
CA LEU A 171 4.06 22.85 7.70
C LEU A 171 2.63 23.25 7.38
N VAL A 172 1.86 23.56 8.41
CA VAL A 172 0.48 24.05 8.28
C VAL A 172 0.43 25.48 8.76
N SER A 173 -0.08 26.38 7.93
CA SER A 173 -0.32 27.78 8.27
C SER A 173 -1.80 27.99 8.53
N VAL A 174 -2.11 28.61 9.67
CA VAL A 174 -3.46 29.00 10.06
C VAL A 174 -3.47 30.48 10.37
N ASP A 175 -4.18 31.26 9.56
CA ASP A 175 -4.21 32.74 9.64
C ASP A 175 -2.79 33.35 9.70
N GLY A 176 -1.85 32.76 8.95
CA GLY A 176 -0.45 33.17 8.89
C GLY A 176 0.45 32.57 9.98
N LYS A 177 -0.10 31.92 11.02
CA LYS A 177 0.70 31.23 12.03
C LYS A 177 1.10 29.83 11.53
N VAL A 178 2.40 29.60 11.40
CA VAL A 178 2.96 28.34 10.91
C VAL A 178 3.28 27.37 12.05
N SER A 179 2.79 26.14 11.92
CA SER A 179 3.02 25.03 12.85
C SER A 179 3.56 23.80 12.11
N VAL A 180 4.34 22.98 12.82
CA VAL A 180 4.84 21.70 12.27
C VAL A 180 3.80 20.61 12.47
N ALA A 181 3.42 19.91 11.41
CA ALA A 181 2.55 18.75 11.48
C ALA A 181 3.39 17.46 11.61
N PRO A 182 3.15 16.61 12.63
CA PRO A 182 3.92 15.38 12.83
C PRO A 182 3.44 14.27 11.88
N LEU A 183 3.74 14.43 10.59
CA LEU A 183 3.40 13.48 9.53
C LEU A 183 4.66 13.09 8.75
N TYR A 184 4.89 11.79 8.60
CA TYR A 184 6.05 11.25 7.90
C TYR A 184 5.82 11.20 6.38
N ASP A 185 6.89 11.26 5.60
CA ASP A 185 6.85 11.24 4.13
C ASP A 185 6.06 10.05 3.56
N TRP A 186 6.23 8.86 4.15
CA TRP A 186 5.50 7.65 3.77
C TRP A 186 3.98 7.75 3.99
N GLN A 187 3.54 8.72 4.78
CA GLN A 187 2.13 9.04 5.03
C GLN A 187 1.67 10.24 4.19
N ILE A 188 2.49 11.29 4.06
CA ILE A 188 2.13 12.54 3.35
C ILE A 188 1.70 12.22 1.92
N LYS A 189 2.57 11.60 1.12
CA LYS A 189 2.32 11.36 -0.31
C LYS A 189 0.99 10.62 -0.57
N PRO A 190 0.73 9.45 0.04
CA PRO A 190 -0.54 8.75 -0.20
C PRO A 190 -1.77 9.49 0.37
N ILE A 191 -1.66 10.24 1.48
CA ILE A 191 -2.79 11.03 2.01
C ILE A 191 -3.11 12.20 1.08
N VAL A 192 -2.10 12.87 0.52
CA VAL A 192 -2.28 13.95 -0.47
C VAL A 192 -2.96 13.41 -1.73
N ALA A 193 -2.48 12.30 -2.29
CA ALA A 193 -3.10 11.68 -3.46
C ALA A 193 -4.54 11.18 -3.19
N TYR A 194 -4.85 10.76 -1.96
CA TYR A 194 -6.21 10.43 -1.57
C TYR A 194 -7.12 11.66 -1.43
N ALA A 195 -6.61 12.74 -0.82
CA ALA A 195 -7.31 14.01 -0.68
C ALA A 195 -7.56 14.71 -2.03
N ASP A 196 -6.68 14.49 -3.02
CA ASP A 196 -6.85 14.99 -4.38
C ASP A 196 -7.96 14.24 -5.15
N SER A 197 -8.29 13.02 -4.74
CA SER A 197 -9.36 12.23 -5.36
C SER A 197 -10.76 12.64 -4.89
N ASP A 198 -11.77 12.32 -5.69
CA ASP A 198 -13.18 12.43 -5.32
C ASP A 198 -13.70 11.19 -4.58
N THR A 199 -12.85 10.26 -4.16
CA THR A 199 -13.28 9.03 -3.50
C THR A 199 -13.17 9.14 -1.98
N THR A 200 -14.06 8.44 -1.28
CA THR A 200 -14.07 8.41 0.20
C THR A 200 -13.79 7.02 0.75
N ALA A 201 -13.95 5.99 -0.07
CA ALA A 201 -13.63 4.61 0.28
C ALA A 201 -12.11 4.42 0.26
N VAL A 202 -11.57 3.77 1.30
CA VAL A 202 -10.13 3.67 1.54
C VAL A 202 -9.62 2.24 1.29
N VAL A 203 -10.27 1.25 1.90
CA VAL A 203 -9.97 -0.18 1.74
C VAL A 203 -11.24 -0.98 1.98
N SER A 204 -11.37 -2.14 1.33
CA SER A 204 -12.48 -3.08 1.47
C SER A 204 -12.00 -4.52 1.31
N LEU A 205 -12.55 -5.44 2.10
CA LEU A 205 -12.40 -6.89 1.95
C LEU A 205 -13.40 -7.52 0.95
N PHE A 206 -14.24 -6.70 0.31
CA PHE A 206 -15.30 -7.12 -0.62
C PHE A 206 -14.96 -6.85 -2.09
N GLY A 207 -13.67 -6.85 -2.41
CA GLY A 207 -13.18 -6.75 -3.78
C GLY A 207 -13.72 -7.87 -4.69
N PRO A 208 -13.69 -7.64 -6.02
CA PRO A 208 -13.95 -8.71 -6.98
C PRO A 208 -12.85 -9.77 -6.92
N GLY A 209 -13.23 -11.03 -7.11
CA GLY A 209 -12.28 -12.13 -7.17
C GLY A 209 -12.95 -13.46 -7.51
N PRO A 210 -12.21 -14.43 -8.07
CA PRO A 210 -12.76 -15.69 -8.57
C PRO A 210 -13.19 -16.68 -7.49
N ASP A 211 -12.59 -16.65 -6.29
CA ASP A 211 -12.87 -17.61 -5.21
C ASP A 211 -13.32 -16.91 -3.91
N LYS A 212 -14.51 -16.30 -3.98
CA LYS A 212 -15.09 -15.58 -2.83
C LYS A 212 -15.49 -16.51 -1.69
N ASP A 213 -15.56 -17.81 -1.89
CA ASP A 213 -15.93 -18.76 -0.83
C ASP A 213 -14.76 -19.04 0.11
N ASN A 214 -13.52 -18.98 -0.38
CA ASN A 214 -12.34 -19.24 0.42
C ASN A 214 -11.51 -17.98 0.73
N PHE A 215 -11.72 -16.87 0.02
CA PHE A 215 -10.93 -15.66 0.19
C PHE A 215 -11.79 -14.40 0.33
N PHE A 216 -11.30 -13.47 1.14
CA PHE A 216 -11.62 -12.05 1.03
C PHE A 216 -10.66 -11.42 0.01
N TYR A 217 -11.21 -10.75 -1.01
CA TYR A 217 -10.42 -10.02 -1.99
C TYR A 217 -10.35 -8.56 -1.59
N ILE A 218 -9.15 -7.99 -1.61
CA ILE A 218 -8.92 -6.66 -1.09
C ILE A 218 -8.98 -5.65 -2.24
N ALA A 219 -9.83 -4.64 -2.10
CA ALA A 219 -9.84 -3.46 -2.94
C ALA A 219 -9.30 -2.27 -2.14
N TYR A 220 -8.37 -1.51 -2.73
CA TYR A 220 -7.80 -0.30 -2.12
C TYR A 220 -8.13 0.92 -2.95
N HIS A 221 -8.24 2.06 -2.30
CA HIS A 221 -8.05 3.32 -2.98
C HIS A 221 -6.65 3.36 -3.63
N ARG A 222 -6.57 3.89 -4.85
CA ARG A 222 -5.34 3.88 -5.66
C ARG A 222 -4.15 4.50 -4.93
N ALA A 223 -4.37 5.55 -4.16
CA ALA A 223 -3.31 6.23 -3.41
C ALA A 223 -2.66 5.35 -2.33
N PHE A 224 -3.35 4.32 -1.84
CA PHE A 224 -2.84 3.44 -0.79
C PHE A 224 -2.31 2.11 -1.31
N GLN A 225 -2.49 1.81 -2.60
CA GLN A 225 -1.90 0.63 -3.23
C GLN A 225 -0.37 0.69 -3.14
N LYS A 226 0.24 -0.46 -2.89
CA LYS A 226 1.70 -0.61 -2.82
C LYS A 226 2.38 0.33 -1.79
N SER A 227 1.67 0.65 -0.70
CA SER A 227 2.16 1.52 0.37
C SER A 227 2.03 0.86 1.74
N LEU A 228 2.91 1.22 2.68
CA LEU A 228 2.78 0.82 4.08
C LEU A 228 1.47 1.34 4.69
N LEU A 229 1.04 2.52 4.25
CA LEU A 229 -0.21 3.12 4.70
C LEU A 229 -1.42 2.26 4.36
N GLY A 230 -1.47 1.72 3.12
CA GLY A 230 -2.49 0.74 2.72
C GLY A 230 -2.48 -0.52 3.58
N LEU A 231 -1.30 -1.04 3.94
CA LEU A 231 -1.20 -2.20 4.84
C LEU A 231 -1.73 -1.90 6.25
N ARG A 232 -1.48 -0.70 6.80
CA ARG A 232 -2.05 -0.26 8.09
C ARG A 232 -3.56 -0.11 8.04
N LEU A 233 -4.08 0.45 6.95
CA LEU A 233 -5.52 0.63 6.75
C LEU A 233 -6.23 -0.73 6.58
N LEU A 234 -5.66 -1.67 5.83
CA LEU A 234 -6.16 -3.05 5.78
C LEU A 234 -6.23 -3.66 7.19
N GLN A 235 -5.17 -3.49 7.99
CA GLN A 235 -5.15 -4.03 9.35
C GLN A 235 -6.21 -3.42 10.26
N ALA A 236 -6.47 -2.12 10.14
CA ALA A 236 -7.53 -1.46 10.90
C ALA A 236 -8.89 -2.09 10.58
N ASP A 237 -9.19 -2.34 9.30
CA ASP A 237 -10.43 -3.02 8.90
C ASP A 237 -10.53 -4.45 9.46
N MET A 238 -9.46 -5.23 9.29
CA MET A 238 -9.43 -6.63 9.70
C MET A 238 -9.46 -6.82 11.23
N LEU A 239 -9.04 -5.83 12.02
CA LEU A 239 -8.84 -5.96 13.48
C LEU A 239 -10.02 -6.63 14.20
N LEU A 240 -11.27 -6.35 13.80
CA LEU A 240 -12.45 -6.86 14.49
C LEU A 240 -12.85 -8.29 14.09
N MET A 241 -12.24 -8.87 13.04
CA MET A 241 -12.43 -10.29 12.69
C MET A 241 -11.85 -11.21 13.76
N ASP A 242 -10.66 -10.86 14.27
CA ASP A 242 -9.99 -11.55 15.36
C ASP A 242 -9.09 -10.54 16.09
N PRO A 243 -9.65 -9.80 17.07
CA PRO A 243 -8.89 -8.79 17.80
C PRO A 243 -7.60 -9.33 18.42
N LYS A 244 -7.57 -10.60 18.84
CA LYS A 244 -6.41 -11.18 19.50
C LYS A 244 -5.30 -11.53 18.52
N GLY A 245 -5.62 -12.16 17.39
CA GLY A 245 -4.64 -12.48 16.36
C GLY A 245 -4.17 -11.24 15.59
N LEU A 246 -5.09 -10.36 15.22
CA LEU A 246 -4.87 -9.25 14.28
C LEU A 246 -4.36 -7.97 14.95
N ARG A 247 -4.23 -7.93 16.28
CA ARG A 247 -3.54 -6.84 16.99
C ARG A 247 -2.04 -6.76 16.66
N LYS A 248 -1.42 -7.87 16.25
CA LYS A 248 0.03 -7.92 15.98
C LYS A 248 0.36 -7.21 14.67
N LEU A 249 1.43 -6.43 14.66
CA LEU A 249 1.88 -5.79 13.41
C LEU A 249 2.32 -6.83 12.37
N PRO A 250 2.10 -6.56 11.07
CA PRO A 250 2.55 -7.38 9.96
C PRO A 250 4.04 -7.70 10.04
N ARG A 251 4.39 -8.93 9.70
CA ARG A 251 5.77 -9.45 9.68
C ARG A 251 6.03 -10.15 8.37
N TYR A 252 7.26 -10.05 7.87
CA TYR A 252 7.73 -10.99 6.86
C TYR A 252 7.96 -12.36 7.51
N LYS A 253 7.78 -13.43 6.74
CA LYS A 253 8.04 -14.82 7.19
C LYS A 253 9.36 -15.00 7.96
N THR A 254 10.40 -14.27 7.58
CA THR A 254 11.76 -14.41 8.10
C THR A 254 12.16 -13.32 9.11
N GLY A 255 11.24 -12.43 9.53
CA GLY A 255 11.65 -11.14 10.09
C GLY A 255 10.82 -10.59 11.25
N GLY A 256 11.27 -9.44 11.75
CA GLY A 256 10.59 -8.62 12.73
C GLY A 256 9.35 -7.89 12.16
N PRO A 257 8.69 -7.05 12.97
CA PRO A 257 7.55 -6.26 12.52
C PRO A 257 7.97 -5.33 11.38
N ILE A 258 7.12 -5.22 10.37
CA ILE A 258 7.23 -4.21 9.33
C ILE A 258 6.83 -2.89 9.98
N LEU A 259 7.75 -1.93 10.09
CA LEU A 259 7.54 -0.64 10.72
C LEU A 259 7.84 0.50 9.73
N GLY A 260 7.03 1.55 9.80
CA GLY A 260 7.29 2.82 9.14
C GLY A 260 8.25 3.69 9.94
N VAL A 261 8.83 4.69 9.28
CA VAL A 261 9.64 5.71 9.98
C VAL A 261 8.77 6.37 11.04
N GLY A 262 9.28 6.41 12.27
CA GLY A 262 8.59 6.98 13.44
C GLY A 262 7.65 6.04 14.19
N GLU A 263 7.32 4.87 13.64
CA GLU A 263 6.55 3.87 14.34
C GLU A 263 7.40 3.14 15.38
N LYS A 264 6.75 2.66 16.43
CA LYS A 264 7.32 1.75 17.44
C LYS A 264 6.53 0.44 17.39
N ASP A 265 7.17 -0.64 17.81
CA ASP A 265 6.43 -1.89 18.04
C ASP A 265 5.38 -1.69 19.15
N ILE A 266 4.40 -2.59 19.18
CA ILE A 266 3.31 -2.55 20.15
C ILE A 266 3.80 -2.94 21.55
N ASP A 267 3.19 -2.34 22.58
CA ASP A 267 3.26 -2.88 23.94
C ASP A 267 2.38 -4.13 23.99
N ASP A 268 3.00 -5.31 23.94
CA ASP A 268 2.28 -6.57 23.76
C ASP A 268 1.30 -6.86 24.89
N ALA A 269 1.66 -6.55 26.14
CA ALA A 269 0.82 -6.79 27.30
C ALA A 269 -0.41 -5.87 27.29
N LYS A 270 -0.21 -4.57 27.04
CA LYS A 270 -1.30 -3.60 26.91
C LYS A 270 -2.22 -3.94 25.73
N SER A 271 -1.61 -4.31 24.60
CA SER A 271 -2.29 -4.72 23.38
C SER A 271 -3.16 -5.96 23.57
N GLU A 272 -2.62 -7.01 24.20
CA GLU A 272 -3.36 -8.24 24.50
C GLU A 272 -4.56 -8.00 25.43
N GLN A 273 -4.38 -7.16 26.45
CA GLN A 273 -5.47 -6.80 27.36
C GLN A 273 -6.59 -6.08 26.61
N ALA A 274 -6.27 -5.06 25.82
CA ALA A 274 -7.25 -4.29 25.06
C ALA A 274 -7.94 -5.15 23.99
N ALA A 275 -7.19 -5.96 23.25
CA ALA A 275 -7.71 -6.91 22.27
C ALA A 275 -8.65 -7.95 22.88
N SER A 276 -8.32 -8.47 24.08
CA SER A 276 -9.19 -9.39 24.80
C SER A 276 -10.52 -8.74 25.20
N GLN A 277 -10.50 -7.47 25.62
CA GLN A 277 -11.73 -6.72 25.91
C GLN A 277 -12.56 -6.47 24.65
N LEU A 278 -11.93 -6.10 23.53
CA LEU A 278 -12.61 -5.95 22.24
C LEU A 278 -13.26 -7.27 21.77
N ALA A 279 -12.53 -8.38 21.87
CA ALA A 279 -13.05 -9.70 21.51
C ALA A 279 -14.28 -10.08 22.36
N ASN A 280 -14.28 -9.75 23.65
CA ASN A 280 -15.44 -9.99 24.51
C ASN A 280 -16.63 -9.12 24.10
N LEU A 281 -16.42 -7.83 23.79
CA LEU A 281 -17.49 -6.92 23.35
C LEU A 281 -18.12 -7.39 22.03
N ILE A 282 -17.29 -7.79 21.05
CA ILE A 282 -17.75 -8.29 19.75
C ILE A 282 -18.58 -9.56 19.90
N LYS A 283 -18.20 -10.47 20.81
CA LYS A 283 -18.96 -11.70 21.09
C LYS A 283 -20.34 -11.49 21.70
N MET A 284 -20.61 -10.31 22.29
CA MET A 284 -21.91 -10.02 22.91
C MET A 284 -23.04 -9.84 21.90
N LYS A 285 -22.73 -9.63 20.62
CA LYS A 285 -23.69 -9.27 19.58
C LYS A 285 -23.38 -10.03 18.28
N PRO A 286 -24.38 -10.52 17.54
CA PRO A 286 -24.16 -11.09 16.21
C PRO A 286 -23.93 -9.96 15.19
N ILE A 287 -22.72 -9.41 15.17
CA ILE A 287 -22.32 -8.37 14.21
C ILE A 287 -22.19 -9.01 12.83
N GLY A 288 -22.86 -8.45 11.83
CA GLY A 288 -22.77 -8.88 10.44
C GLY A 288 -21.53 -8.33 9.75
N SER A 289 -21.30 -7.03 9.91
CA SER A 289 -20.12 -6.34 9.39
C SER A 289 -19.98 -4.96 10.06
N TRP A 290 -18.92 -4.25 9.70
CA TRP A 290 -18.55 -2.94 10.22
C TRP A 290 -17.83 -2.13 9.15
N VAL A 291 -17.69 -0.84 9.43
CA VAL A 291 -16.86 0.08 8.66
C VAL A 291 -16.24 1.10 9.59
N LEU A 292 -14.93 1.31 9.50
CA LEU A 292 -14.26 2.41 10.20
C LEU A 292 -14.53 3.70 9.43
N SER A 293 -15.17 4.65 10.08
CA SER A 293 -15.60 5.90 9.45
C SER A 293 -15.48 7.11 10.35
N ASP A 294 -15.70 8.27 9.75
CA ASP A 294 -15.68 9.59 10.35
C ASP A 294 -16.98 10.36 10.09
N VAL A 295 -18.02 9.66 9.64
CA VAL A 295 -19.32 10.27 9.38
C VAL A 295 -19.87 10.88 10.66
N ASP A 296 -20.28 12.14 10.58
CA ASP A 296 -20.74 12.96 11.71
C ASP A 296 -19.65 13.24 12.75
N ILE A 297 -18.37 13.13 12.38
CA ILE A 297 -17.25 13.58 13.19
C ILE A 297 -16.78 14.93 12.70
N ASP A 298 -16.98 15.96 13.51
CA ASP A 298 -16.32 17.24 13.29
C ASP A 298 -14.83 17.11 13.64
N VAL A 299 -13.97 17.07 12.61
CA VAL A 299 -12.52 17.18 12.83
C VAL A 299 -12.24 18.62 13.21
N LYS A 300 -11.74 18.90 14.43
CA LYS A 300 -11.46 20.27 14.87
C LYS A 300 -9.97 20.55 14.86
N PHE A 301 -9.56 21.67 14.27
CA PHE A 301 -8.17 22.10 14.34
C PHE A 301 -7.89 22.74 15.69
N ILE A 302 -6.90 22.22 16.42
CA ILE A 302 -6.44 22.80 17.68
C ILE A 302 -5.03 23.35 17.43
N SER A 303 -4.95 24.67 17.19
CA SER A 303 -3.65 25.33 17.16
C SER A 303 -3.08 25.35 18.56
N LYS A 304 -1.93 24.70 18.77
CA LYS A 304 -1.15 24.94 19.98
C LYS A 304 -0.55 26.35 19.93
N THR A 305 -0.45 26.98 21.10
CA THR A 305 0.10 28.33 21.23
C THR A 305 1.61 28.34 20.99
N ASP A 306 2.29 27.26 21.33
CA ASP A 306 3.69 27.02 21.03
C ASP A 306 3.88 26.36 19.65
N LEU A 307 5.08 26.47 19.09
CA LEU A 307 5.48 25.80 17.83
C LEU A 307 5.49 24.25 17.94
N SER A 308 4.93 23.69 19.01
CA SER A 308 4.98 22.26 19.34
C SER A 308 4.15 21.38 18.40
N GLY A 309 3.33 22.01 17.55
CA GLY A 309 2.78 21.40 16.36
C GLY A 309 1.28 21.58 16.20
N VAL A 310 0.76 20.97 15.14
CA VAL A 310 -0.68 20.89 14.87
C VAL A 310 -1.30 19.78 15.70
N ASP A 311 -2.44 20.05 16.33
CA ASP A 311 -3.27 19.04 16.98
C ASP A 311 -4.69 19.04 16.39
N PHE A 312 -5.37 17.91 16.51
CA PHE A 312 -6.72 17.72 15.99
C PHE A 312 -7.59 17.03 17.02
N ASP A 313 -8.83 17.50 17.16
CA ASP A 313 -9.92 16.74 17.76
C ASP A 313 -10.67 15.96 16.67
N GLY A 314 -11.42 14.94 17.07
CA GLY A 314 -12.15 14.04 16.19
C GLY A 314 -11.46 12.68 16.08
N LEU A 315 -12.23 11.62 16.30
CA LEU A 315 -11.76 10.23 16.29
C LEU A 315 -12.61 9.43 15.30
N PRO A 316 -12.01 8.58 14.45
CA PRO A 316 -12.77 7.65 13.64
C PRO A 316 -13.41 6.61 14.56
N TYR A 317 -14.56 6.09 14.17
CA TYR A 317 -15.26 5.06 14.92
C TYR A 317 -15.75 3.96 13.98
N TYR A 318 -15.96 2.77 14.52
CA TYR A 318 -16.56 1.69 13.77
C TYR A 318 -18.08 1.84 13.83
N TYR A 319 -18.71 1.94 12.66
CA TYR A 319 -20.16 1.83 12.51
C TYR A 319 -20.50 0.35 12.28
N PHE A 320 -21.45 -0.19 13.05
CA PHE A 320 -21.77 -1.61 13.06
C PHE A 320 -23.19 -1.87 12.54
N TRP A 321 -23.37 -3.03 11.91
CA TRP A 321 -24.69 -3.54 11.56
C TRP A 321 -24.74 -5.06 11.71
N HIS A 322 -25.96 -5.56 11.87
CA HIS A 322 -26.24 -6.98 11.88
C HIS A 322 -27.19 -7.34 10.73
N PRO A 323 -27.16 -8.61 10.25
CA PRO A 323 -28.16 -9.09 9.32
C PRO A 323 -29.54 -8.83 9.91
N TYR A 324 -30.47 -8.30 9.12
CA TYR A 324 -31.85 -8.28 9.54
C TYR A 324 -32.34 -9.71 9.55
N LEU A 325 -32.79 -10.17 10.71
CA LEU A 325 -33.45 -11.46 10.85
C LEU A 325 -34.96 -11.15 10.83
N PRO A 326 -35.63 -11.27 9.67
CA PRO A 326 -37.06 -11.03 9.60
C PRO A 326 -37.79 -12.04 10.48
N SER A 327 -38.87 -11.60 11.13
CA SER A 327 -39.77 -12.50 11.82
C SER A 327 -40.44 -13.49 10.86
N GLU A 328 -40.88 -14.64 11.37
CA GLU A 328 -41.60 -15.62 10.55
C GLU A 328 -42.83 -15.00 9.86
N ALA A 329 -43.53 -14.10 10.55
CA ALA A 329 -44.67 -13.37 9.98
C ALA A 329 -44.26 -12.46 8.81
N GLU A 330 -43.13 -11.76 8.90
CA GLU A 330 -42.61 -10.92 7.81
C GLU A 330 -42.17 -11.76 6.61
N VAL A 331 -41.54 -12.92 6.85
CA VAL A 331 -41.20 -13.91 5.82
C VAL A 331 -42.47 -14.40 5.13
N GLN A 332 -43.48 -14.81 5.88
CA GLN A 332 -44.76 -15.30 5.35
C GLN A 332 -45.50 -14.21 4.55
N MET A 333 -45.56 -12.98 5.05
CA MET A 333 -46.18 -11.86 4.35
C MET A 333 -45.45 -11.53 3.04
N ALA A 334 -44.11 -11.50 3.06
CA ALA A 334 -43.31 -11.26 1.86
C ALA A 334 -43.49 -12.38 0.83
N ALA A 335 -43.53 -13.64 1.27
CA ALA A 335 -43.77 -14.81 0.43
C ALA A 335 -45.16 -14.75 -0.22
N MET A 336 -46.22 -14.52 0.57
CA MET A 336 -47.59 -14.39 0.05
C MET A 336 -47.74 -13.24 -0.94
N ALA A 337 -47.13 -12.08 -0.66
CA ALA A 337 -47.15 -10.93 -1.55
C ALA A 337 -46.44 -11.21 -2.88
N TRP A 338 -45.37 -12.02 -2.87
CA TRP A 338 -44.63 -12.36 -4.07
C TRP A 338 -45.32 -13.46 -4.90
N ILE A 339 -45.84 -14.52 -4.25
CA ILE A 339 -46.67 -15.57 -4.89
C ILE A 339 -47.89 -14.95 -5.58
N LYS A 340 -48.55 -13.98 -4.93
CA LYS A 340 -49.70 -13.27 -5.53
C LYS A 340 -49.34 -12.55 -6.84
N ARG A 341 -48.10 -12.05 -6.98
CA ARG A 341 -47.62 -11.40 -8.22
C ARG A 341 -47.08 -12.40 -9.24
N HIS A 342 -46.65 -13.58 -8.81
CA HIS A 342 -46.03 -14.61 -9.63
C HIS A 342 -46.65 -15.98 -9.31
N PRO A 343 -47.91 -16.23 -9.72
CA PRO A 343 -48.65 -17.44 -9.32
C PRO A 343 -48.03 -18.74 -9.83
N ASN A 344 -47.17 -18.68 -10.84
CA ASN A 344 -46.50 -19.85 -11.44
C ASN A 344 -45.08 -20.05 -10.92
N ALA A 345 -44.64 -19.27 -9.93
CA ALA A 345 -43.27 -19.36 -9.45
C ALA A 345 -43.07 -20.56 -8.53
N THR A 346 -41.86 -21.11 -8.56
CA THR A 346 -41.50 -22.23 -7.70
C THR A 346 -41.25 -21.78 -6.26
N GLU A 347 -41.28 -22.71 -5.31
CA GLU A 347 -40.92 -22.43 -3.91
C GLU A 347 -39.51 -21.84 -3.79
N GLU A 348 -38.57 -22.31 -4.61
CA GLU A 348 -37.21 -21.79 -4.67
C GLU A 348 -37.16 -20.33 -5.13
N ASP A 349 -37.95 -19.96 -6.15
CA ASP A 349 -38.05 -18.57 -6.62
C ASP A 349 -38.60 -17.65 -5.53
N VAL A 350 -39.65 -18.10 -4.82
CA VAL A 350 -40.24 -17.36 -3.69
C VAL A 350 -39.20 -17.18 -2.60
N LEU A 351 -38.49 -18.24 -2.20
CA LEU A 351 -37.48 -18.20 -1.15
C LEU A 351 -36.34 -17.25 -1.52
N ASN A 352 -35.87 -17.28 -2.76
CA ASN A 352 -34.81 -16.40 -3.25
C ASN A 352 -35.28 -14.94 -3.30
N ALA A 353 -36.51 -14.67 -3.74
CA ALA A 353 -37.07 -13.32 -3.75
C ALA A 353 -37.30 -12.76 -2.33
N VAL A 354 -37.79 -13.59 -1.42
CA VAL A 354 -37.99 -13.23 0.00
C VAL A 354 -36.65 -12.96 0.66
N LYS A 355 -35.65 -13.85 0.51
CA LYS A 355 -34.28 -13.62 0.97
C LYS A 355 -33.69 -12.34 0.41
N LYS A 356 -33.92 -12.03 -0.86
CA LYS A 356 -33.43 -10.79 -1.50
C LYS A 356 -34.14 -9.53 -0.95
N SER A 357 -35.45 -9.61 -0.70
CA SER A 357 -36.24 -8.46 -0.23
C SER A 357 -36.07 -8.15 1.26
N LEU A 358 -35.86 -9.20 2.07
CA LEU A 358 -35.67 -9.14 3.51
C LEU A 358 -34.20 -9.21 3.92
N GLY A 359 -33.28 -9.53 3.00
CA GLY A 359 -31.82 -9.50 3.20
C GLY A 359 -31.27 -8.08 3.29
N ARG A 360 -31.92 -7.25 4.12
CA ARG A 360 -31.43 -5.95 4.53
C ARG A 360 -30.53 -6.20 5.74
N SER A 361 -29.68 -5.23 6.05
CA SER A 361 -29.07 -5.23 7.38
C SER A 361 -29.39 -3.91 8.06
N ILE A 362 -29.36 -3.93 9.39
CA ILE A 362 -29.82 -2.83 10.23
C ILE A 362 -28.62 -2.34 11.02
N GLY A 363 -28.41 -1.03 11.00
CA GLY A 363 -27.41 -0.38 11.84
C GLY A 363 -27.69 -0.64 13.32
N ASP A 364 -26.67 -1.03 14.08
CA ASP A 364 -26.76 -1.16 15.54
C ASP A 364 -26.22 0.13 16.18
N GLU A 365 -27.05 1.18 16.23
CA GLU A 365 -26.67 2.49 16.78
C GLU A 365 -26.25 2.42 18.25
N ASN A 366 -26.88 1.52 19.02
CA ASN A 366 -26.56 1.30 20.43
C ASN A 366 -25.16 0.70 20.58
N PHE A 367 -24.85 -0.34 19.79
CA PHE A 367 -23.53 -0.94 19.81
C PHE A 367 -22.46 -0.02 19.21
N THR A 368 -22.77 0.71 18.15
CA THR A 368 -21.92 1.75 17.57
C THR A 368 -21.58 2.82 18.61
N SER A 369 -22.57 3.34 19.34
CA SER A 369 -22.36 4.32 20.41
C SER A 369 -21.52 3.76 21.55
N LEU A 370 -21.76 2.51 21.96
CA LEU A 370 -20.96 1.80 22.95
C LEU A 370 -19.48 1.74 22.52
N MET A 371 -19.22 1.25 21.29
CA MET A 371 -17.87 1.07 20.78
C MET A 371 -17.15 2.40 20.54
N LYS A 372 -17.87 3.46 20.13
CA LYS A 372 -17.33 4.83 20.06
C LYS A 372 -16.78 5.30 21.41
N GLY A 373 -17.49 4.98 22.50
CA GLY A 373 -17.02 5.23 23.87
C GLY A 373 -15.83 4.37 24.33
N LYS A 374 -15.40 3.38 23.52
CA LYS A 374 -14.27 2.48 23.78
C LYS A 374 -13.07 2.76 22.87
N TYR A 375 -12.93 3.97 22.32
CA TYR A 375 -11.84 4.32 21.40
C TYR A 375 -10.44 3.95 21.92
N SER A 376 -10.22 4.09 23.24
CA SER A 376 -8.95 3.75 23.89
C SER A 376 -8.58 2.28 23.73
N LEU A 377 -9.57 1.37 23.64
CA LEU A 377 -9.31 -0.04 23.42
C LEU A 377 -8.74 -0.30 22.01
N PHE A 378 -9.23 0.38 20.98
CA PHE A 378 -8.68 0.24 19.63
C PHE A 378 -7.27 0.83 19.54
N LEU A 379 -7.06 1.99 20.18
CA LEU A 379 -5.75 2.63 20.26
C LEU A 379 -4.74 1.74 21.00
N ASP A 380 -5.15 1.12 22.11
CA ASP A 380 -4.27 0.28 22.92
C ASP A 380 -4.05 -1.10 22.31
N ALA A 381 -5.06 -1.65 21.63
CA ALA A 381 -4.94 -2.92 20.91
C ALA A 381 -3.88 -2.84 19.81
N ASN A 382 -3.86 -1.76 19.03
CA ASN A 382 -2.80 -1.54 18.04
C ASN A 382 -2.58 -0.04 17.78
N THR A 383 -1.69 0.56 18.56
CA THR A 383 -1.43 2.01 18.49
C THR A 383 -0.95 2.48 17.12
N PRO A 384 0.02 1.84 16.44
CA PRO A 384 0.45 2.26 15.11
C PRO A 384 -0.69 2.25 14.09
N VAL A 385 -1.54 1.22 14.09
CA VAL A 385 -2.65 1.07 13.15
C VAL A 385 -3.73 2.11 13.38
N TYR A 386 -4.24 2.20 14.61
CA TYR A 386 -5.35 3.11 14.89
C TYR A 386 -4.91 4.59 14.77
N ARG A 387 -3.68 4.92 15.20
CA ARG A 387 -3.11 6.26 14.98
C ARG A 387 -2.97 6.60 13.50
N THR A 388 -2.54 5.63 12.69
CA THR A 388 -2.45 5.82 11.25
C THR A 388 -3.82 6.11 10.64
N ALA A 389 -4.86 5.35 11.00
CA ALA A 389 -6.22 5.61 10.55
C ALA A 389 -6.72 7.02 10.97
N MET A 390 -6.44 7.43 12.21
CA MET A 390 -6.73 8.79 12.68
C MET A 390 -6.02 9.86 11.85
N GLN A 391 -4.74 9.66 11.53
CA GLN A 391 -3.97 10.60 10.72
C GLN A 391 -4.51 10.70 9.29
N VAL A 392 -4.85 9.57 8.65
CA VAL A 392 -5.47 9.58 7.31
C VAL A 392 -6.78 10.36 7.33
N MET A 393 -7.66 10.08 8.29
CA MET A 393 -8.93 10.81 8.46
C MET A 393 -8.69 12.33 8.62
N ARG A 394 -7.87 12.73 9.59
CA ARG A 394 -7.67 14.15 9.94
C ARG A 394 -6.97 14.95 8.84
N TYR A 395 -5.87 14.41 8.30
CA TYR A 395 -5.10 15.12 7.28
C TYR A 395 -5.78 15.11 5.91
N SER A 396 -6.54 14.06 5.56
CA SER A 396 -7.33 14.11 4.32
C SER A 396 -8.44 15.16 4.40
N ALA A 397 -9.12 15.30 5.54
CA ALA A 397 -10.10 16.37 5.75
C ALA A 397 -9.45 17.77 5.64
N LEU A 398 -8.29 17.98 6.28
CA LEU A 398 -7.54 19.24 6.18
C LEU A 398 -7.15 19.55 4.73
N PHE A 399 -6.58 18.57 4.03
CA PHE A 399 -6.10 18.74 2.66
C PHE A 399 -7.23 18.99 1.66
N ARG A 400 -8.36 18.28 1.79
CA ARG A 400 -9.56 18.55 0.98
C ARG A 400 -10.09 19.96 1.22
N GLN A 401 -10.11 20.43 2.46
CA GLN A 401 -10.51 21.81 2.75
C GLN A 401 -9.56 22.83 2.09
N ILE A 402 -8.24 22.61 2.14
CA ILE A 402 -7.26 23.49 1.50
C ILE A 402 -7.40 23.46 -0.02
N ARG A 403 -7.58 22.28 -0.62
CA ARG A 403 -7.88 22.12 -2.04
C ARG A 403 -9.09 22.94 -2.45
N ASP A 404 -10.16 22.90 -1.66
CA ASP A 404 -11.41 23.60 -1.96
C ASP A 404 -11.31 25.12 -1.71
N GLN A 405 -10.55 25.57 -0.71
CA GLN A 405 -10.40 26.99 -0.34
C GLN A 405 -9.32 27.73 -1.16
N SER A 406 -8.20 27.07 -1.47
CA SER A 406 -7.01 27.63 -2.11
C SER A 406 -6.45 26.69 -3.20
N PRO A 407 -7.15 26.47 -4.33
CA PRO A 407 -6.76 25.45 -5.33
C PRO A 407 -5.36 25.62 -5.92
N SER A 408 -4.88 26.87 -6.07
CA SER A 408 -3.55 27.16 -6.59
C SER A 408 -2.44 26.73 -5.62
N GLU A 409 -2.60 27.04 -4.33
CA GLU A 409 -1.65 26.65 -3.28
C GLU A 409 -1.67 25.13 -3.09
N TRP A 410 -2.86 24.52 -3.14
CA TRP A 410 -3.00 23.08 -3.12
C TRP A 410 -2.24 22.41 -4.26
N LYS A 411 -2.40 22.88 -5.49
CA LYS A 411 -1.71 22.31 -6.66
C LYS A 411 -0.20 22.37 -6.53
N GLU A 412 0.33 23.46 -5.99
CA GLU A 412 1.76 23.59 -5.69
C GLU A 412 2.21 22.56 -4.66
N PHE A 413 1.50 22.47 -3.52
CA PHE A 413 1.81 21.52 -2.47
C PHE A 413 1.69 20.06 -2.93
N ALA A 414 0.63 19.72 -3.68
CA ALA A 414 0.43 18.37 -4.22
C ALA A 414 1.58 17.98 -5.16
N SER A 415 2.04 18.91 -6.02
CA SER A 415 3.21 18.68 -6.86
C SER A 415 4.50 18.48 -6.05
N GLN A 416 4.67 19.18 -4.92
CA GLN A 416 5.80 18.92 -4.00
C GLN A 416 5.69 17.53 -3.37
N ALA A 417 4.50 17.12 -2.95
CA ALA A 417 4.25 15.81 -2.33
C ALA A 417 4.46 14.65 -3.31
N ASP A 418 4.15 14.82 -4.59
CA ASP A 418 4.37 13.82 -5.63
C ASP A 418 5.86 13.49 -5.82
N ASN A 419 6.73 14.46 -5.58
CA ASN A 419 8.19 14.30 -5.66
C ASN A 419 8.78 13.61 -4.42
N ILE A 420 8.00 13.34 -3.38
CA ILE A 420 8.45 12.60 -2.21
C ILE A 420 8.74 11.14 -2.62
N THR A 421 9.96 10.69 -2.31
CA THR A 421 10.36 9.29 -2.47
C THR A 421 9.92 8.53 -1.23
N VAL A 422 8.94 7.63 -1.39
CA VAL A 422 8.44 6.76 -0.32
C VAL A 422 8.83 5.31 -0.60
N PRO A 423 9.17 4.51 0.43
CA PRO A 423 9.42 3.10 0.21
C PRO A 423 8.17 2.41 -0.35
N GLN A 424 8.36 1.57 -1.35
CA GLN A 424 7.29 0.78 -1.95
C GLN A 424 7.09 -0.49 -1.13
N PHE A 425 5.85 -0.77 -0.74
CA PHE A 425 5.49 -1.95 0.04
C PHE A 425 4.39 -2.70 -0.67
N GLN A 426 4.58 -3.96 -1.02
CA GLN A 426 3.49 -4.72 -1.64
C GLN A 426 2.32 -4.85 -0.66
N THR A 427 1.13 -4.41 -1.09
CA THR A 427 -0.11 -4.56 -0.34
C THR A 427 -0.75 -5.90 -0.68
N PRO A 428 -1.28 -6.65 0.29
CA PRO A 428 -1.98 -7.91 0.03
C PRO A 428 -3.15 -7.75 -0.93
N THR A 429 -3.37 -8.72 -1.81
CA THR A 429 -4.49 -8.75 -2.76
C THR A 429 -5.67 -9.55 -2.21
N ARG A 430 -5.41 -10.51 -1.32
CA ARG A 430 -6.45 -11.31 -0.68
C ARG A 430 -6.01 -11.91 0.66
N VAL A 431 -7.00 -12.31 1.46
CA VAL A 431 -6.81 -12.99 2.76
C VAL A 431 -7.70 -14.23 2.80
N PRO A 432 -7.20 -15.41 3.23
CA PRO A 432 -8.04 -16.58 3.45
C PRO A 432 -9.15 -16.32 4.47
N LYS A 433 -10.35 -16.82 4.20
CA LYS A 433 -11.44 -16.86 5.19
C LYS A 433 -11.12 -17.92 6.23
N ILE A 434 -11.12 -17.55 7.51
CA ILE A 434 -11.03 -18.55 8.59
C ILE A 434 -12.39 -19.22 8.72
N ARG A 435 -12.42 -20.53 8.51
CA ARG A 435 -13.58 -21.37 8.87
C ARG A 435 -13.50 -21.63 10.37
N HIS A 436 -14.29 -20.88 11.14
CA HIS A 436 -14.44 -21.07 12.59
C HIS A 436 -15.25 -22.33 12.90
#